data_AF-A0A7S1DG85-F1
#
_entry.id   AF-A0A7S1DG85-F1
#
_cell.length_a   1.000
_cell.length_b   1.000
_cell.length_c   1.000
_cell.angle_alpha   90.00
_cell.angle_beta   90.00
_cell.angle_gamma   90.00
#
_symmetry.space_group_name_H-M   'P 1'
#
loop_
_entity.id
_entity.type
_entity.pdbx_description
1 polymer ?
#
loop_
_entity_poly.entity_id
_entity_poly.type
_entity_poly.pdbx_seq_one_letter_code
_entity_poly.pdbx_strand_id
1 'polypeptide(L)'
;RAPDAGLLAEIGLNPLQEPLISRVTPGGAGARAGLEAGDRVLSIDGRTVRDAGQLRDAIRGARDGEQPRPMAWRIERGGQVMELDVVPRLVRESGATFARLEVFIGSAPERVLISRGFVDGLWAGAVQSWDMAATTLRLLGRILVGEASLKNLSGPLAIADYAGQSARAGIT
;
A
#
# COMPACT_ATOMS: atom_id res chain seq x y z
N ARG A 1 -9.40 18.72 -9.96
CA ARG A 1 -9.29 17.26 -10.18
C ARG A 1 -7.82 16.91 -9.95
N ALA A 2 -7.47 16.31 -8.81
CA ALA A 2 -6.12 15.77 -8.65
C ALA A 2 -5.99 14.60 -9.65
N PRO A 3 -4.88 14.49 -10.40
CA PRO A 3 -4.69 13.38 -11.31
C PRO A 3 -4.67 12.06 -10.53
N ASP A 4 -5.38 11.05 -11.03
CA ASP A 4 -5.48 9.74 -10.40
C ASP A 4 -4.08 9.11 -10.31
N ALA A 5 -3.59 8.90 -9.09
CA ALA A 5 -2.25 8.35 -8.84
C ALA A 5 -2.05 6.97 -9.49
N GLY A 6 -3.13 6.19 -9.67
CA GLY A 6 -3.11 4.92 -10.39
C GLY A 6 -2.90 5.08 -11.89
N LEU A 7 -3.58 6.05 -12.53
CA LEU A 7 -3.43 6.33 -13.96
C LEU A 7 -2.03 6.87 -14.28
N LEU A 8 -1.49 7.71 -13.41
CA LEU A 8 -0.14 8.25 -13.51
C LEU A 8 0.94 7.16 -13.41
N ALA A 9 0.75 6.17 -12.53
CA ALA A 9 1.64 5.02 -12.41
C ALA A 9 1.57 4.10 -13.64
N GLU A 10 0.38 3.91 -14.24
CA GLU A 10 0.19 3.11 -15.47
C GLU A 10 0.87 3.73 -16.70
N ILE A 11 0.96 5.06 -16.78
CA ILE A 11 1.63 5.77 -17.87
C ILE A 11 3.09 6.16 -17.56
N GLY A 12 3.66 5.65 -16.46
CA GLY A 12 5.06 5.86 -16.08
C GLY A 12 5.40 7.25 -15.53
N LEU A 13 4.39 8.09 -15.27
CA LEU A 13 4.55 9.41 -14.65
C LEU A 13 4.37 9.31 -13.14
N ASN A 14 5.30 8.65 -12.45
CA ASN A 14 5.29 8.67 -10.98
C ASN A 14 5.84 10.04 -10.53
N PRO A 15 5.06 10.91 -9.85
CA PRO A 15 5.59 12.17 -9.37
C PRO A 15 6.82 11.91 -8.49
N LEU A 16 7.96 12.49 -8.86
CA LEU A 16 9.22 12.35 -8.15
C LEU A 16 9.06 12.90 -6.74
N GLN A 17 8.70 12.02 -5.81
CA GLN A 17 8.67 12.34 -4.39
C GLN A 17 10.11 12.31 -3.89
N GLU A 18 10.49 13.32 -3.13
CA GLU A 18 11.83 13.38 -2.56
C GLU A 18 12.08 12.15 -1.66
N PRO A 19 13.31 11.57 -1.70
CA PRO A 19 13.70 10.44 -0.87
C PRO A 19 13.96 10.88 0.58
N LEU A 20 12.92 11.44 1.20
CA LEU A 20 12.92 11.99 2.55
C LEU A 20 12.31 10.98 3.53
N ILE A 21 12.94 10.79 4.68
CA ILE A 21 12.38 10.05 5.80
C ILE A 21 11.44 10.98 6.55
N SER A 22 10.14 10.73 6.47
CA SER A 22 9.13 11.55 7.16
C SER A 22 8.91 11.11 8.60
N ARG A 23 9.12 9.83 8.91
CA ARG A 23 8.98 9.28 10.26
C ARG A 23 9.75 7.99 10.40
N VAL A 24 10.26 7.72 11.59
CA VAL A 24 10.92 6.46 11.94
C VAL A 24 10.14 5.78 13.06
N THR A 25 9.86 4.48 12.92
CA THR A 25 9.16 3.71 13.96
C THR A 25 10.13 3.41 15.11
N PRO A 26 9.80 3.73 16.37
CA PRO A 26 10.62 3.38 17.53
C PRO A 26 10.90 1.87 17.60
N GLY A 27 12.16 1.49 17.84
CA GLY A 27 12.57 0.07 17.87
C GLY A 27 12.62 -0.63 16.50
N GLY A 28 12.30 0.09 15.42
CA GLY A 28 12.47 -0.38 14.04
C GLY A 28 13.94 -0.55 13.64
N ALA A 29 14.18 -1.22 12.52
CA ALA A 29 15.54 -1.38 11.99
C ALA A 29 16.15 -0.04 11.58
N GLY A 30 15.36 0.90 11.04
CA GLY A 30 15.81 2.25 10.75
C GLY A 30 16.20 3.03 12.01
N ALA A 31 15.44 2.91 13.11
CA ALA A 31 15.79 3.54 14.38
C ALA A 31 17.10 2.99 14.95
N ARG A 32 17.33 1.66 14.86
CA ARG A 32 18.58 1.04 15.30
C ARG A 32 19.79 1.48 14.47
N ALA A 33 19.58 1.78 13.19
CA ALA A 33 20.60 2.33 12.31
C ALA A 33 20.84 3.84 12.52
N GLY A 34 20.12 4.48 13.45
CA GLY A 34 20.26 5.91 13.74
C GLY A 34 19.55 6.83 12.74
N LEU A 35 18.65 6.30 11.91
CA LEU A 35 17.83 7.14 11.02
C LEU A 35 16.82 7.96 11.83
N GLU A 36 16.60 9.18 11.39
CA GLU A 36 15.71 10.16 12.02
C GLU A 36 14.73 10.75 11.00
N ALA A 37 13.64 11.33 11.50
CA ALA A 37 12.73 12.09 10.66
C ALA A 37 13.42 13.37 10.18
N GLY A 38 13.32 13.66 8.89
CA GLY A 38 14.02 14.76 8.23
C GLY A 38 15.28 14.33 7.46
N ASP A 39 15.70 13.08 7.56
CA ASP A 39 16.84 12.56 6.80
C ASP A 39 16.52 12.50 5.31
N ARG A 40 17.33 13.17 4.49
CA ARG A 40 17.27 13.07 3.03
C ARG A 40 18.28 12.05 2.55
N VAL A 41 17.82 11.00 1.89
CA VAL A 41 18.72 9.96 1.35
C VAL A 41 19.29 10.41 0.00
N LEU A 42 20.61 10.50 -0.09
CA LEU A 42 21.32 10.90 -1.31
C LEU A 42 21.75 9.69 -2.13
N SER A 43 22.27 8.65 -1.48
CA SER A 43 22.74 7.43 -2.14
C SER A 43 22.73 6.21 -1.23
N ILE A 44 22.63 5.03 -1.82
CA ILE A 44 22.74 3.72 -1.16
C ILE A 44 23.77 2.88 -1.91
N ASP A 45 24.76 2.31 -1.21
CA ASP A 45 25.83 1.48 -1.78
C ASP A 45 26.54 2.19 -2.97
N GLY A 46 26.75 3.51 -2.85
CA GLY A 46 27.33 4.36 -3.89
C GLY A 46 26.40 4.69 -5.07
N ARG A 47 25.15 4.20 -5.08
CA ARG A 47 24.15 4.49 -6.12
C ARG A 47 23.25 5.64 -5.67
N THR A 48 23.17 6.70 -6.48
CA THR A 48 22.30 7.85 -6.21
C THR A 48 20.84 7.44 -6.18
N VAL A 49 20.12 7.87 -5.15
CA VAL A 49 18.67 7.66 -5.00
C VAL A 49 17.98 8.97 -5.38
N ARG A 50 17.20 8.95 -6.46
CA ARG A 50 16.58 10.18 -7.00
C ARG A 50 15.18 10.44 -6.44
N ASP A 51 14.48 9.38 -6.05
CA ASP A 51 13.10 9.47 -5.60
C ASP A 51 12.76 8.43 -4.53
N ALA A 52 11.65 8.67 -3.84
CA ALA A 52 11.13 7.81 -2.79
C ALA A 52 10.74 6.40 -3.28
N GLY A 53 10.41 6.22 -4.56
CA GLY A 53 10.12 4.92 -5.17
C GLY A 53 11.38 4.06 -5.23
N GLN A 54 12.45 4.60 -5.84
CA GLN A 54 13.77 3.96 -5.90
C GLN A 54 14.29 3.59 -4.52
N LEU A 55 14.09 4.46 -3.53
CA LEU A 55 14.45 4.19 -2.14
C LEU A 55 13.72 2.96 -1.58
N ARG A 56 12.39 2.88 -1.76
CA ARG A 56 11.58 1.75 -1.28
C ARG A 56 11.96 0.44 -1.97
N ASP A 57 12.27 0.49 -3.26
CA ASP A 57 12.67 -0.69 -4.02
C ASP A 57 14.05 -1.19 -3.61
N ALA A 58 15.01 -0.29 -3.40
CA ALA A 58 16.33 -0.63 -2.87
C ALA A 58 16.23 -1.31 -1.50
N ILE A 59 15.40 -0.78 -0.59
CA ILE A 59 15.17 -1.37 0.73
C ILE A 59 14.54 -2.76 0.61
N ARG A 60 13.48 -2.91 -0.21
CA ARG A 60 12.77 -4.17 -0.36
C ARG A 60 13.68 -5.28 -0.88
N GLY A 61 14.61 -4.93 -1.76
CA GLY A 61 15.61 -5.82 -2.35
C GLY A 61 16.89 -6.02 -1.53
N ALA A 62 17.03 -5.41 -0.35
CA ALA A 62 18.23 -5.47 0.48
C ALA A 62 18.37 -6.79 1.25
N ARG A 63 18.49 -7.90 0.52
CA ARG A 63 18.67 -9.25 1.06
C ARG A 63 19.54 -10.11 0.15
N ASP A 64 20.29 -11.02 0.77
CA ASP A 64 21.00 -12.11 0.08
C ASP A 64 20.38 -13.44 0.52
N GLY A 65 19.46 -13.97 -0.28
CA GLY A 65 18.67 -15.14 0.11
C GLY A 65 17.80 -14.86 1.34
N GLU A 66 18.00 -15.62 2.43
CA GLU A 66 17.31 -15.43 3.72
C GLU A 66 18.10 -14.57 4.71
N GLN A 67 19.14 -13.85 4.27
CA GLN A 67 19.92 -12.98 5.13
C GLN A 67 19.70 -11.49 4.78
N PRO A 68 19.55 -10.60 5.77
CA PRO A 68 19.49 -9.16 5.51
C PRO A 68 20.85 -8.68 5.00
N ARG A 69 20.83 -7.87 3.93
CA ARG A 69 22.04 -7.28 3.36
C ARG A 69 22.24 -5.88 3.96
N PRO A 70 23.34 -5.62 4.70
CA PRO A 70 23.69 -4.27 5.13
C PRO A 70 23.82 -3.33 3.93
N MET A 71 23.41 -2.09 4.11
CA MET A 71 23.48 -1.06 3.08
C MET A 71 24.21 0.16 3.62
N ALA A 72 25.17 0.70 2.85
CA ALA A 72 25.85 1.94 3.18
C ALA A 72 25.05 3.13 2.65
N TRP A 73 24.46 3.92 3.54
CA TRP A 73 23.58 5.03 3.19
C TRP A 73 24.31 6.35 3.36
N ARG A 74 24.25 7.21 2.35
CA ARG A 74 24.66 8.60 2.45
C ARG A 74 23.42 9.46 2.59
N ILE A 75 23.26 10.11 3.73
CA ILE A 75 22.11 10.95 4.05
C ILE A 75 22.54 12.39 4.32
N GLU A 76 21.63 13.32 4.11
CA GLU A 76 21.74 14.71 4.53
C GLU A 76 20.77 14.96 5.68
N ARG A 77 21.30 15.38 6.84
CA ARG A 77 20.54 15.75 8.04
C ARG A 77 20.94 17.16 8.43
N GLY A 78 19.98 18.09 8.43
CA GLY A 78 20.24 19.49 8.79
C GLY A 78 21.34 20.17 7.94
N GLY A 79 21.49 19.76 6.67
CA GLY A 79 22.51 20.27 5.75
C GLY A 79 23.91 19.63 5.90
N GLN A 80 24.08 18.68 6.83
CA GLN A 80 25.31 17.90 6.94
C GLN A 80 25.13 16.53 6.27
N VAL A 81 26.12 16.15 5.47
CA VAL A 81 26.14 14.83 4.86
C VAL A 81 26.87 13.85 5.78
N MET A 82 26.23 12.72 6.05
CA MET A 82 26.78 11.64 6.86
C MET A 82 26.54 10.28 6.21
N GLU A 83 27.37 9.32 6.58
CA GLU A 83 27.23 7.93 6.15
C GLU A 83 26.76 7.07 7.32
N LEU A 84 25.78 6.21 7.06
CA LEU A 84 25.18 5.30 8.02
C LEU A 84 25.12 3.89 7.44
N ASP A 85 25.53 2.90 8.23
CA ASP A 85 25.31 1.50 7.90
C ASP A 85 23.92 1.06 8.37
N VAL A 86 23.07 0.76 7.40
CA VAL A 86 21.66 0.46 7.64
C VAL A 86 21.41 -1.01 7.38
N VAL A 87 21.09 -1.76 8.44
CA VAL A 87 20.77 -3.19 8.35
C VAL A 87 19.25 -3.40 8.41
N PRO A 88 18.61 -3.92 7.34
CA PRO A 88 17.17 -4.15 7.33
C PRO A 88 16.78 -5.37 8.16
N ARG A 89 15.50 -5.45 8.51
CA ARG A 89 14.88 -6.67 9.04
C ARG A 89 14.17 -7.40 7.90
N LEU A 90 14.29 -8.73 7.87
CA LEU A 90 13.49 -9.54 6.97
C LEU A 90 12.10 -9.78 7.56
N VAL A 91 11.07 -9.57 6.75
CA VAL A 91 9.67 -9.81 7.08
C VAL A 91 9.09 -10.75 6.03
N ARG A 92 8.37 -11.77 6.47
CA ARG A 92 7.68 -12.72 5.60
C ARG A 92 6.22 -12.33 5.50
N GLU A 93 5.75 -12.04 4.29
CA GLU A 93 4.40 -11.58 4.01
C GLU A 93 3.88 -12.29 2.76
N SER A 94 2.69 -12.90 2.85
CA SER A 94 2.05 -13.61 1.72
C SER A 94 2.94 -14.63 0.99
N GLY A 95 3.78 -15.35 1.75
CA GLY A 95 4.69 -16.37 1.19
C GLY A 95 6.01 -15.85 0.61
N ALA A 96 6.21 -14.53 0.56
CA ALA A 96 7.44 -13.90 0.09
C ALA A 96 8.19 -13.19 1.24
N THR A 97 9.52 -13.18 1.15
CA THR A 97 10.40 -12.52 2.13
C THR A 97 10.92 -11.20 1.58
N PHE A 98 10.75 -10.13 2.34
CA PHE A 98 11.17 -8.78 1.97
C PHE A 98 11.97 -8.12 3.09
N ALA A 99 12.90 -7.25 2.72
CA ALA A 99 13.60 -6.39 3.67
C ALA A 99 12.75 -5.15 4.01
N ARG A 100 12.75 -4.76 5.28
CA ARG A 100 12.00 -3.62 5.82
C ARG A 100 12.84 -2.86 6.86
N LEU A 101 12.66 -1.54 6.88
CA LEU A 101 13.34 -0.63 7.83
C LEU A 101 12.39 0.04 8.83
N GLU A 102 11.08 -0.20 8.71
CA GLU A 102 10.05 0.44 9.53
C GLU A 102 10.15 1.98 9.55
N VAL A 103 10.49 2.56 8.40
CA VAL A 103 10.53 4.00 8.15
C VAL A 103 9.43 4.41 7.18
N PHE A 104 8.91 5.62 7.36
CA PHE A 104 7.98 6.26 6.44
C PHE A 104 8.80 7.14 5.50
N ILE A 105 8.65 6.87 4.20
CA ILE A 105 9.41 7.53 3.13
C ILE A 105 8.44 8.36 2.31
N GLY A 106 8.90 9.54 1.90
CA GLY A 106 8.14 10.51 1.13
C GLY A 106 7.54 11.60 2.03
N SER A 107 7.38 12.78 1.44
CA SER A 107 6.61 13.87 2.02
C SER A 107 5.12 13.53 1.97
N ALA A 108 4.38 13.92 3.02
CA ALA A 108 2.93 13.85 2.97
C ALA A 108 2.47 14.68 1.76
N PRO A 109 1.60 14.15 0.88
CA PRO A 109 1.07 14.96 -0.21
C PRO A 109 0.43 16.20 0.43
N GLU A 110 0.90 17.37 0.03
CA GLU A 110 0.35 18.63 0.51
C GLU A 110 -1.15 18.59 0.25
N ARG A 111 -1.94 18.52 1.31
CA ARG A 111 -3.39 18.39 1.19
C ARG A 111 -3.90 19.71 0.67
N VAL A 112 -4.03 19.82 -0.65
CA VAL A 112 -4.74 20.92 -1.27
C VAL A 112 -6.22 20.73 -0.89
N LEU A 113 -6.66 21.43 0.15
CA LEU A 113 -8.06 21.50 0.57
C LEU A 113 -8.86 22.18 -0.54
N ILE A 114 -9.40 21.40 -1.45
CA ILE A 114 -10.32 21.90 -2.47
C ILE A 114 -11.67 22.09 -1.77
N SER A 115 -11.99 23.32 -1.39
CA SER A 115 -13.35 23.66 -0.96
C SER A 115 -14.27 23.55 -2.17
N ARG A 116 -14.98 22.41 -2.31
CA ARG A 116 -16.10 22.33 -3.26
C ARG A 116 -17.25 23.14 -2.68
N GLY A 117 -17.89 23.96 -3.51
CA GLY A 117 -19.10 24.67 -3.10
C GLY A 117 -20.17 23.70 -2.60
N PHE A 118 -20.99 24.16 -1.67
CA PHE A 118 -22.05 23.37 -1.02
C PHE A 118 -22.95 22.63 -2.02
N VAL A 119 -23.31 23.27 -3.13
CA VAL A 119 -24.19 22.72 -4.17
C VAL A 119 -23.53 21.58 -4.94
N ASP A 120 -22.27 21.74 -5.34
CA ASP A 120 -21.51 20.68 -6.02
C ASP A 120 -21.31 19.46 -5.12
N GLY A 121 -21.16 19.69 -3.80
CA GLY A 121 -21.05 18.63 -2.81
C GLY A 121 -22.33 17.81 -2.67
N LEU A 122 -23.50 18.46 -2.62
CA LEU A 122 -24.80 17.78 -2.56
C LEU A 122 -25.07 16.95 -3.82
N TRP A 123 -24.79 17.51 -5.00
CA TRP A 123 -24.96 16.80 -6.26
C TRP A 123 -24.02 15.60 -6.37
N ALA A 124 -22.74 15.80 -6.07
CA ALA A 124 -21.75 14.72 -6.07
C ALA A 124 -22.12 13.61 -5.07
N GLY A 125 -22.64 13.96 -3.89
CA GLY A 125 -23.14 13.00 -2.91
C GLY A 125 -24.29 12.16 -3.43
N ALA A 126 -25.30 12.80 -4.05
CA ALA A 126 -26.45 12.10 -4.63
C ALA A 126 -26.04 11.14 -5.75
N VAL A 127 -25.17 11.58 -6.67
CA VAL A 127 -24.62 10.72 -7.73
C VAL A 127 -23.85 9.54 -7.16
N GLN A 128 -23.00 9.78 -6.16
CA GLN A 128 -22.20 8.71 -5.54
C GLN A 128 -23.05 7.70 -4.78
N SER A 129 -24.10 8.13 -4.09
CA SER A 129 -25.07 7.22 -3.45
C SER A 129 -25.80 6.36 -4.48
N TRP A 130 -26.17 6.94 -5.62
CA TRP A 130 -26.81 6.20 -6.71
C TRP A 130 -25.87 5.15 -7.32
N ASP A 131 -24.60 5.50 -7.55
CA ASP A 131 -23.60 4.57 -8.10
C ASP A 131 -23.34 3.38 -7.17
N MET A 132 -23.28 3.61 -5.86
CA MET A 132 -23.18 2.54 -4.88
C MET A 132 -24.42 1.62 -4.90
N ALA A 133 -25.63 2.20 -4.90
CA ALA A 133 -26.86 1.42 -4.96
C ALA A 133 -26.95 0.58 -6.26
N ALA A 134 -26.61 1.18 -7.40
CA ALA A 134 -26.60 0.50 -8.68
C ALA A 134 -25.56 -0.62 -8.72
N THR A 135 -24.38 -0.43 -8.12
CA THR A 135 -23.34 -1.47 -8.03
C THR A 135 -23.83 -2.67 -7.21
N THR A 136 -24.44 -2.43 -6.05
CA THR A 136 -25.03 -3.48 -5.23
C THR A 136 -26.11 -4.24 -5.98
N LEU A 137 -27.02 -3.54 -6.67
CA LEU A 137 -28.08 -4.17 -7.47
C LEU A 137 -27.52 -4.98 -8.65
N ARG A 138 -26.47 -4.50 -9.32
CA ARG A 138 -25.78 -5.23 -10.40
C ARG A 138 -25.11 -6.50 -9.89
N LEU A 139 -24.46 -6.45 -8.72
CA LEU A 139 -23.86 -7.64 -8.10
C LEU A 139 -24.93 -8.67 -7.73
N LEU A 140 -26.05 -8.23 -7.16
CA LEU A 140 -27.17 -9.11 -6.84
C LEU A 140 -27.78 -9.72 -8.12
N GLY A 141 -27.94 -8.92 -9.17
CA GLY A 141 -28.39 -9.37 -10.48
C GLY A 141 -27.47 -10.43 -11.11
N ARG A 142 -26.15 -10.23 -11.04
CA ARG A 142 -25.16 -11.22 -11.54
C ARG A 142 -25.19 -12.55 -10.79
N ILE A 143 -25.57 -12.54 -9.51
CA ILE A 143 -25.78 -13.77 -8.72
C ILE A 143 -27.05 -14.48 -9.18
N LEU A 144 -28.15 -13.73 -9.38
CA LEU A 144 -29.43 -14.31 -9.81
C LEU A 144 -29.39 -14.87 -11.24
N VAL A 145 -28.62 -14.25 -12.14
CA VAL A 145 -28.45 -14.68 -13.54
C VAL A 145 -27.35 -15.74 -13.70
N GLY A 146 -26.55 -16.00 -12.65
CA GLY A 146 -25.56 -17.09 -12.62
C GLY A 146 -24.18 -16.76 -13.21
N GLU A 147 -23.89 -15.49 -13.49
CA GLU A 147 -22.61 -15.04 -14.06
C GLU A 147 -21.51 -14.85 -12.99
N ALA A 148 -21.89 -14.72 -11.72
CA ALA A 148 -20.95 -14.71 -10.61
C ALA A 148 -20.76 -16.14 -10.08
N SER A 149 -19.57 -16.71 -10.27
CA SER A 149 -19.24 -18.03 -9.74
C SER A 149 -19.35 -18.00 -8.21
N LEU A 150 -20.30 -18.75 -7.65
CA LEU A 150 -20.51 -18.98 -6.20
C LEU A 150 -19.27 -19.56 -5.48
N LYS A 151 -18.17 -19.83 -6.21
CA LYS A 151 -16.95 -20.48 -5.72
C LYS A 151 -16.11 -19.65 -4.73
N ASN A 152 -16.41 -18.35 -4.56
CA ASN A 152 -15.71 -17.50 -3.59
C ASN A 152 -16.58 -17.01 -2.41
N LEU A 153 -17.84 -17.48 -2.30
CA LEU A 153 -18.74 -17.14 -1.20
C LEU A 153 -18.80 -18.32 -0.20
N SER A 154 -17.81 -18.44 0.68
CA SER A 154 -17.82 -19.36 1.84
C SER A 154 -18.79 -18.89 2.95
N GLY A 155 -19.95 -18.39 2.55
CA GLY A 155 -20.93 -17.75 3.41
C GLY A 155 -22.22 -18.57 3.57
N PRO A 156 -23.27 -17.97 4.18
CA PRO A 156 -24.51 -18.60 4.64
C PRO A 156 -25.26 -19.52 3.65
N LEU A 157 -25.03 -19.37 2.34
CA LEU A 157 -25.61 -20.24 1.32
C LEU A 157 -25.08 -21.70 1.41
N ALA A 158 -23.84 -21.90 1.85
CA ALA A 158 -23.28 -23.23 2.12
C ALA A 158 -24.00 -23.93 3.30
N ILE A 159 -24.50 -23.15 4.27
CA ILE A 159 -25.30 -23.67 5.40
C ILE A 159 -26.70 -24.06 4.91
N ALA A 160 -27.28 -23.28 3.97
CA ALA A 160 -28.57 -23.61 3.36
C ALA A 160 -28.51 -24.92 2.55
N ASP A 161 -27.44 -25.16 1.80
CA ASP A 161 -27.23 -26.43 1.07
C ASP A 161 -27.05 -27.62 2.02
N TYR A 162 -26.32 -27.45 3.13
CA TYR A 162 -26.15 -28.50 4.15
C TYR A 162 -27.48 -28.87 4.82
N ALA A 163 -28.30 -27.88 5.18
CA ALA A 163 -29.62 -28.11 5.77
C ALA A 163 -30.59 -28.82 4.81
N GLY A 164 -30.50 -28.54 3.51
CA GLY A 164 -31.28 -29.22 2.47
C GLY A 164 -30.89 -30.69 2.29
N GLN A 165 -29.59 -31.02 2.38
CA GLN A 165 -29.12 -32.41 2.34
C GLN A 165 -29.60 -33.21 3.56
N SER A 166 -29.67 -32.61 4.75
CA SER A 166 -30.23 -33.25 5.95
C SER A 166 -31.74 -33.52 5.84
N ALA A 167 -32.51 -32.63 5.21
CA ALA A 167 -33.94 -32.83 5.00
C ALA A 167 -34.26 -33.98 4.02
N ARG A 168 -33.39 -34.22 3.03
CA ARG A 168 -33.53 -35.34 2.08
C ARG A 168 -33.03 -36.67 2.65
N ALA A 169 -32.13 -36.64 3.63
CA ALA A 169 -31.61 -37.83 4.31
C ALA A 169 -32.55 -38.38 5.41
N GLY A 170 -33.66 -37.70 5.71
CA GLY A 170 -34.64 -38.10 6.73
C GLY A 170 -35.90 -38.80 6.21
N ILE A 171 -35.97 -39.15 4.91
CA ILE A 171 -37.09 -39.90 4.31
C ILE A 171 -36.58 -41.27 3.83
N THR A 172 -36.17 -42.11 4.77
CA THR A 172 -36.09 -43.57 4.64
C THR A 172 -36.42 -44.18 5.99
#